data_AF-A0A2D8C7E6-F1
#
_entry.id   AF-A0A2D8C7E6-F1
#
_cell.length_a   1.000
_cell.length_b   1.000
_cell.length_c   1.000
_cell.angle_alpha   90.00
_cell.angle_beta   90.00
_cell.angle_gamma   90.00
#
_symmetry.space_group_name_H-M   'P 1'
#
loop_
_entity.id
_entity.type
_entity.pdbx_description
1 polymer ?
#
loop_
_entity_poly.entity_id
_entity_poly.type
_entity_poly.pdbx_seq_one_letter_code
_entity_poly.pdbx_strand_id
1 'polypeptide(L)'
;MLQKIGFQPGINKQISETTAEGQWVDCDNVRFRYGSPEKIGGWNQLGTQNENELTGAGRGLHHYVNSLGRRYAIIGTNRILYAYSGGVFYDI
;
A
#
# COMPACT_ATOMS: atom_id res chain seq x y z
N MET A 1 20.51 8.11 36.20
CA MET A 1 19.40 9.03 35.89
C MET A 1 19.08 8.88 34.41
N LEU A 2 17.82 8.61 34.03
CA LEU A 2 17.43 8.52 32.63
C LEU A 2 16.93 9.90 32.17
N GLN A 3 17.45 10.40 31.05
CA GLN A 3 17.02 11.65 30.43
C GLN A 3 16.08 11.33 29.25
N LYS A 4 14.93 12.00 29.21
CA LYS A 4 14.01 11.90 28.07
C LYS A 4 14.58 12.70 26.91
N ILE A 5 14.87 12.04 25.80
CA ILE A 5 15.23 12.67 24.53
C ILE A 5 13.94 12.89 23.74
N GLY A 6 13.69 14.13 23.32
CA GLY A 6 12.52 14.49 22.53
C GLY A 6 12.83 14.47 21.04
N PHE A 7 12.22 13.56 20.31
CA PHE A 7 12.27 13.56 18.84
C PHE A 7 11.05 14.27 18.27
N GLN A 8 11.26 15.12 17.27
CA GLN A 8 10.16 15.77 16.57
C GLN A 8 9.36 14.75 15.74
N PRO A 9 8.02 14.83 15.72
CA PRO A 9 7.21 13.99 14.85
C PRO A 9 7.43 14.30 13.37
N GLY A 10 7.40 13.25 12.52
CA GLY A 10 7.48 13.39 11.07
C GLY A 10 8.86 13.10 10.50
N ILE A 11 8.94 12.99 9.17
CA ILE A 11 10.16 12.68 8.43
C ILE A 11 10.62 13.92 7.70
N ASN A 12 11.84 14.38 8.01
CA ASN A 12 12.48 15.51 7.36
C ASN A 12 13.48 15.01 6.31
N LYS A 13 13.08 15.04 5.04
CA LYS A 13 13.95 14.64 3.90
C LYS A 13 14.87 15.77 3.41
N GLN A 14 14.84 16.96 4.02
CA GLN A 14 15.64 18.13 3.60
C GLN A 14 17.01 18.20 4.28
N ILE A 15 17.22 17.41 5.33
CA ILE A 15 18.45 17.40 6.13
C ILE A 15 19.14 16.04 6.00
N SER A 16 20.47 16.03 6.14
CA SER A 16 21.24 14.79 6.18
C SER A 16 21.22 14.18 7.57
N GLU A 17 21.44 12.86 7.65
CA GLU A 17 21.52 12.09 8.89
C GLU A 17 22.45 12.72 9.93
N THR A 18 23.59 13.28 9.50
CA THR A 18 24.58 13.90 10.38
C THR A 18 24.12 15.21 11.02
N THR A 19 23.10 15.85 10.46
CA THR A 19 22.56 17.14 10.94
C THR A 19 21.18 17.00 11.58
N ALA A 20 20.61 15.79 11.60
CA ALA A 20 19.24 15.53 12.00
C ALA A 20 19.07 15.21 13.48
N GLU A 21 19.72 15.99 14.34
CA GLU A 21 19.58 15.80 15.78
C GLU A 21 18.12 16.00 16.22
N GLY A 22 17.57 14.99 16.90
CA GLY A 22 16.18 15.01 17.38
C GLY A 22 15.13 14.92 16.28
N GLN A 23 15.45 14.46 15.07
CA GLN A 23 14.52 14.33 13.94
C GLN A 23 14.64 12.97 13.24
N TRP A 24 13.59 12.58 12.52
CA TRP A 24 13.62 11.39 11.66
C TRP A 24 13.92 11.80 10.22
N VAL A 25 14.86 11.14 9.56
CA VAL A 25 15.21 11.40 8.14
C VAL A 25 14.73 10.32 7.19
N ASP A 26 14.30 9.18 7.75
CA ASP A 26 13.80 8.08 6.95
C ASP A 26 12.82 7.22 7.75
N CYS A 27 12.01 6.46 7.01
CA CYS A 27 11.12 5.49 7.59
C CYS A 27 10.76 4.40 6.57
N ASP A 28 10.49 3.19 7.05
CA ASP A 28 9.92 2.12 6.24
C ASP A 28 8.51 1.78 6.75
N ASN A 29 7.50 1.99 5.91
CA ASN A 29 6.11 1.69 6.23
C ASN A 29 5.67 2.27 7.58
N VAL A 30 6.00 3.54 7.85
CA VAL A 30 5.54 4.28 9.03
C VAL A 30 4.89 5.58 8.59
N ARG A 31 3.85 6.00 9.34
CA ARG A 31 3.36 7.38 9.30
C ARG A 31 3.30 7.94 10.71
N PHE A 32 3.28 9.26 10.82
CA PHE A 32 3.07 9.92 12.11
C PHE A 32 1.62 10.32 12.26
N ARG A 33 1.01 9.96 13.39
CA ARG A 33 -0.34 10.36 13.76
C ARG A 33 -0.37 10.77 15.23
N TYR A 34 -0.98 11.90 15.54
CA TYR A 34 -1.01 12.49 16.89
C TYR A 34 0.39 12.60 17.53
N GLY A 35 1.41 12.91 16.72
CA GLY A 35 2.79 13.06 17.18
C GLY A 35 3.53 11.75 17.44
N SER A 36 2.92 10.57 17.22
CA SER A 36 3.56 9.27 17.41
C SER A 36 3.73 8.52 16.09
N PRO A 37 4.83 7.77 15.91
CA PRO A 37 4.96 6.89 14.76
C PRO A 37 4.00 5.70 14.90
N GLU A 38 3.26 5.39 13.84
CA GLU A 38 2.48 4.16 13.71
C GLU A 38 2.88 3.41 12.43
N LYS A 39 2.96 2.09 12.52
CA LYS A 39 3.23 1.24 11.36
C LYS A 39 2.04 1.32 10.40
N ILE A 40 2.30 1.66 9.14
CA ILE A 40 1.35 1.42 8.06
C ILE A 40 1.57 0.01 7.53
N GLY A 41 0.49 -0.72 7.31
CA GLY A 41 0.58 -2.01 6.62
C GLY A 41 1.07 -1.81 5.19
N GLY A 42 1.76 -2.82 4.67
CA GLY A 42 2.06 -2.89 3.24
C GLY A 42 0.83 -3.30 2.42
N TRP A 43 1.03 -3.46 1.12
CA TRP A 43 0.02 -4.02 0.23
C TRP A 43 0.09 -5.55 0.31
N ASN A 44 -1.06 -6.20 0.48
CA ASN A 44 -1.17 -7.62 0.23
C ASN A 44 -1.45 -7.84 -1.25
N GLN A 45 -0.69 -8.71 -1.89
CA GLN A 45 -0.97 -9.15 -3.25
C GLN A 45 -2.37 -9.77 -3.30
N LEU A 46 -3.13 -9.41 -4.33
CA LEU A 46 -4.43 -10.02 -4.62
C LEU A 46 -4.20 -11.32 -5.40
N GLY A 47 -4.99 -12.35 -5.08
CA GLY A 47 -4.85 -13.69 -5.64
C GLY A 47 -3.80 -14.55 -4.92
N THR A 48 -3.83 -15.85 -5.17
CA THR A 48 -2.85 -16.80 -4.64
C THR A 48 -1.60 -16.77 -5.53
N GLN A 49 -0.44 -16.53 -4.92
CA GLN A 49 0.84 -16.56 -5.63
C GLN A 49 1.03 -17.90 -6.34
N ASN A 50 1.49 -17.86 -7.59
CA ASN A 50 1.70 -19.00 -8.49
C ASN A 50 0.47 -19.81 -8.91
N GLU A 51 -0.75 -19.41 -8.53
CA GLU A 51 -1.98 -20.15 -8.88
C GLU A 51 -3.02 -19.26 -9.54
N ASN A 52 -3.23 -18.05 -9.00
CA ASN A 52 -4.26 -17.12 -9.46
C ASN A 52 -3.62 -15.73 -9.61
N GLU A 53 -2.72 -15.60 -10.59
CA GLU A 53 -2.05 -14.35 -10.91
C GLU A 53 -2.59 -13.73 -12.19
N LEU A 54 -2.53 -12.41 -12.25
CA LEU A 54 -2.84 -11.67 -13.48
C LEU A 54 -1.80 -12.01 -14.55
N THR A 55 -2.26 -12.36 -15.74
CA THR A 55 -1.37 -12.50 -16.89
C THR A 55 -1.22 -11.17 -17.61
N GLY A 56 0.01 -10.66 -17.68
CA GLY A 56 0.35 -9.40 -18.32
C GLY A 56 0.32 -8.18 -17.39
N ALA A 57 0.79 -7.04 -17.90
CA ALA A 57 0.81 -5.77 -17.20
C ALA A 57 -0.58 -5.12 -17.20
N GLY A 58 -1.08 -4.76 -16.01
CA GLY A 58 -2.31 -3.98 -15.86
C GLY A 58 -2.21 -2.62 -16.57
N ARG A 59 -3.23 -2.30 -17.37
CA ARG A 59 -3.35 -1.07 -18.18
C ARG A 59 -4.58 -0.24 -17.84
N GLY A 60 -5.60 -0.87 -17.27
CA GLY A 60 -6.82 -0.19 -16.86
C GLY A 60 -7.47 -0.89 -15.68
N LEU A 61 -8.16 -0.12 -14.85
CA LEU A 61 -8.89 -0.63 -13.71
C LEU A 61 -10.23 0.10 -13.57
N HIS A 62 -11.31 -0.65 -13.38
CA HIS A 62 -12.64 -0.10 -13.15
C HIS A 62 -13.34 -0.85 -12.01
N HIS A 63 -13.67 -0.13 -10.94
CA HIS A 63 -14.40 -0.68 -9.81
C HIS A 63 -15.89 -0.43 -9.94
N TYR A 64 -16.70 -1.45 -9.68
CA TYR A 64 -18.15 -1.29 -9.58
C TYR A 64 -18.76 -2.26 -8.57
N VAL A 65 -20.00 -1.96 -8.20
CA VAL A 65 -20.84 -2.82 -7.38
C VAL A 65 -22.09 -3.15 -8.19
N ASN A 66 -22.43 -4.43 -8.29
CA ASN A 66 -23.63 -4.84 -9.03
C ASN A 66 -24.90 -4.65 -8.19
N SER A 67 -26.07 -4.88 -8.80
CA SER A 67 -27.39 -4.76 -8.15
C SER A 67 -27.58 -5.73 -6.96
N LEU A 68 -26.78 -6.79 -6.87
CA LEU A 68 -26.78 -7.75 -5.76
C LEU A 68 -25.76 -7.36 -4.66
N GLY A 69 -25.13 -6.19 -4.74
CA GLY A 69 -24.14 -5.71 -3.76
C GLY A 69 -22.76 -6.36 -3.88
N ARG A 70 -22.50 -7.15 -4.93
CA ARG A 70 -21.19 -7.77 -5.16
C ARG A 70 -20.23 -6.75 -5.75
N ARG A 71 -19.04 -6.67 -5.15
CA ARG A 71 -17.96 -5.77 -5.55
C ARG A 71 -17.07 -6.47 -6.56
N TYR A 72 -16.78 -5.77 -7.65
CA TYR A 72 -15.86 -6.23 -8.68
C TYR A 72 -14.78 -5.17 -8.95
N ALA A 73 -13.59 -5.64 -9.28
CA ALA A 73 -12.58 -4.84 -9.97
C ALA A 73 -12.38 -5.44 -11.36
N ILE A 74 -12.72 -4.68 -12.41
CA ILE A 74 -12.37 -5.04 -13.77
C ILE A 74 -10.95 -4.55 -14.04
N ILE A 75 -10.07 -5.45 -14.42
CA ILE A 75 -8.64 -5.20 -14.60
C ILE A 75 -8.29 -5.57 -16.04
N GLY A 76 -8.08 -4.56 -16.87
CA GLY A 76 -7.57 -4.77 -18.22
C GLY A 76 -6.06 -4.90 -18.17
N THR A 77 -5.51 -6.04 -18.60
CA THR A 77 -4.08 -6.18 -18.85
C THR A 77 -3.79 -6.00 -20.34
N ASN A 78 -2.52 -6.01 -20.73
CA ASN A 78 -2.15 -6.03 -22.14
C ASN A 78 -2.43 -7.38 -22.84
N ARG A 79 -3.00 -8.37 -22.14
CA ARG A 79 -3.30 -9.70 -22.70
C ARG A 79 -4.74 -10.14 -22.48
N ILE A 80 -5.26 -9.94 -21.26
CA ILE A 80 -6.53 -10.50 -20.80
C ILE A 80 -7.31 -9.41 -20.04
N LEU A 81 -8.64 -9.45 -20.14
CA LEU A 81 -9.53 -8.66 -19.30
C LEU A 81 -10.01 -9.55 -18.14
N TYR A 82 -9.75 -9.11 -16.91
CA TYR A 82 -10.13 -9.86 -15.73
C TYR A 82 -11.27 -9.18 -14.96
N ALA A 83 -12.17 -9.97 -14.39
CA ALA A 83 -13.01 -9.57 -13.28
C ALA A 83 -12.45 -10.16 -11.98
N TYR A 84 -12.04 -9.31 -11.04
CA TYR A 84 -11.64 -9.72 -9.70
C TYR A 84 -12.82 -9.60 -8.73
N SER A 85 -13.16 -10.71 -8.07
CA SER A 85 -14.16 -10.74 -6.99
C SER A 85 -13.92 -11.93 -6.06
N GLY A 86 -14.05 -11.71 -4.75
CA GLY A 86 -13.94 -12.79 -3.75
C GLY A 86 -12.57 -13.45 -3.68
N GLY A 87 -11.49 -12.76 -4.06
CA GLY A 87 -10.13 -13.29 -4.02
C GLY A 87 -9.69 -14.01 -5.30
N VAL A 88 -10.54 -14.10 -6.32
CA VAL A 88 -10.29 -14.84 -7.55
C VAL A 88 -10.35 -13.91 -8.76
N PHE A 89 -9.49 -14.17 -9.75
CA PHE A 89 -9.51 -13.52 -11.07
C PHE A 89 -10.25 -14.40 -12.08
N TYR A 90 -11.29 -13.87 -12.71
CA TYR A 90 -12.03 -14.52 -13.78
C TYR A 90 -11.69 -13.86 -15.11
N ASP A 91 -11.38 -14.66 -16.13
CA ASP A 91 -11.20 -14.20 -17.52
C ASP A 91 -12.58 -13.91 -18.13
N ILE A 92 -12.77 -12.72 -18.73
CA ILE A 92 -14.05 -12.23 -19.28
C ILE A 92 -13.93 -11.54 -20.63
#